data_AF-A0A946GEM5-F1
#
_entry.id   AF-A0A946GEM5-F1
#
_cell.length_a   1.000
_cell.length_b   1.000
_cell.length_c   1.000
_cell.angle_alpha   90.00
_cell.angle_beta   90.00
_cell.angle_gamma   90.00
#
_symmetry.space_group_name_H-M   'P 1'
#
loop_
_entity.id
_entity.type
_entity.pdbx_description
1 polymer ?
#
loop_
_entity_poly.entity_id
_entity_poly.type
_entity_poly.pdbx_seq_one_letter_code
_entity_poly.pdbx_strand_id
1 'polypeptide(L)'
;MRSQTAIFSKLVRDFMRPLPLTVSGEMPLVEVAGKMASTDVSSALIVDAKDRLQGIITDQDMTRRVAFQVDAETPVSELMTSPVMSIDGDDYLYHAIARMRRHELKHMPVVDGTGKVAGMLDLIDTMAVASNAMMAQIDRLTHEGSIEGLKGVKDAQVQLARELLDDTLPAPDVQALLTDINKDIYRRVISSALTDMKADGLGSPPVPFAAIVFGSGGRGENYLFPDQDNGFIIADYPDEDHNRIDGFFRELAERMTLDLDAVGLPLCKGYCMATNPLWRKTLSQWIDQIGLWSRKHNFVAIRLSDIFFDFMPVYGDIALATDLRKRVATMIAGNHFYLSAMFHEIADHNVALGAFGGFFGGFVTETEDPDYKGFVNLKHTGTLPMVEAIRLLSLREGIIEAATLARIQALHRKGILSDDEVEELTVAFELLTDILLNGQVTAFEHGKPINYYVDPERLSKHRQKQLTRSLQAVDSLRKRVNMEFTADIF
;
A
#
# COMPACT_ATOMS: atom_id res chain seq x y z
N MET A 1 29.84 -4.02 -4.87
CA MET A 1 29.39 -4.21 -3.48
C MET A 1 28.02 -4.86 -3.54
N ARG A 2 27.76 -5.93 -2.77
CA ARG A 2 26.36 -6.38 -2.60
C ARG A 2 25.65 -5.29 -1.78
N SER A 3 24.52 -4.78 -2.28
CA SER A 3 23.71 -3.78 -1.58
C SER A 3 23.42 -4.26 -0.16
N GLN A 4 23.61 -3.37 0.82
CA GLN A 4 23.38 -3.69 2.24
C GLN A 4 21.90 -3.59 2.63
N THR A 5 21.04 -3.16 1.71
CA THR A 5 19.61 -2.95 1.96
C THR A 5 18.70 -3.82 1.12
N ALA A 6 19.26 -4.69 0.27
CA ALA A 6 18.50 -5.51 -0.70
C ALA A 6 17.32 -6.28 -0.10
N ILE A 7 17.41 -6.75 1.15
CA ILE A 7 16.30 -7.49 1.80
C ILE A 7 15.03 -6.64 1.96
N PHE A 8 15.18 -5.33 2.13
CA PHE A 8 14.04 -4.43 2.34
C PHE A 8 13.27 -4.11 1.06
N SER A 9 13.91 -4.21 -0.10
CA SER A 9 13.29 -3.93 -1.40
C SER A 9 12.86 -5.17 -2.18
N LYS A 10 13.15 -6.36 -1.65
CA LYS A 10 12.77 -7.63 -2.27
C LYS A 10 11.43 -8.14 -1.78
N LEU A 11 10.75 -8.86 -2.66
CA LEU A 11 9.47 -9.48 -2.36
C LEU A 11 9.66 -10.95 -1.98
N VAL A 12 8.71 -11.49 -1.23
CA VAL A 12 8.71 -12.89 -0.81
C VAL A 12 8.81 -13.84 -2.01
N ARG A 13 8.06 -13.57 -3.08
CA ARG A 13 8.05 -14.40 -4.30
C ARG A 13 9.43 -14.55 -4.97
N ASP A 14 10.34 -13.61 -4.75
CA ASP A 14 11.69 -13.66 -5.33
C ASP A 14 12.61 -14.66 -4.60
N PHE A 15 12.22 -15.09 -3.39
CA PHE A 15 13.03 -15.95 -2.49
C PHE A 15 12.31 -17.24 -2.09
N MET A 16 11.06 -17.42 -2.49
CA MET A 16 10.32 -18.64 -2.21
C MET A 16 10.85 -19.82 -3.03
N ARG A 17 10.89 -21.00 -2.41
CA ARG A 17 11.05 -22.24 -3.16
C ARG A 17 9.69 -22.57 -3.81
N PRO A 18 9.63 -22.72 -5.14
CA PRO A 18 8.39 -23.10 -5.81
C PRO A 18 8.04 -24.57 -5.51
N LEU A 19 6.76 -24.92 -5.65
CA LEU A 19 6.27 -26.31 -5.59
C LEU A 19 6.57 -27.07 -4.27
N PRO A 20 6.14 -26.57 -3.10
CA PRO A 20 6.20 -27.36 -1.87
C PRO A 20 5.37 -28.64 -2.01
N LEU A 21 5.73 -29.69 -1.27
CA LEU A 21 4.90 -30.89 -1.19
C LEU A 21 3.53 -30.52 -0.64
N THR A 22 2.49 -30.65 -1.46
CA THR A 22 1.10 -30.42 -1.08
C THR A 22 0.35 -31.75 -1.00
N VAL A 23 -0.51 -31.88 -0.01
CA VAL A 23 -1.34 -33.06 0.23
C VAL A 23 -2.77 -32.65 0.60
N SER A 24 -3.72 -33.56 0.35
CA SER A 24 -5.09 -33.40 0.85
C SER A 24 -5.14 -33.67 2.35
N GLY A 25 -6.02 -32.99 3.08
CA GLY A 25 -6.24 -33.20 4.51
C GLY A 25 -6.70 -34.62 4.86
N GLU A 26 -7.34 -35.31 3.93
CA GLU A 26 -7.83 -36.68 4.11
C GLU A 26 -6.73 -37.75 3.92
N MET A 27 -5.53 -37.36 3.50
CA MET A 27 -4.44 -38.31 3.28
C MET A 27 -3.96 -38.90 4.62
N PRO A 28 -3.81 -40.23 4.73
CA PRO A 28 -3.28 -40.86 5.94
C PRO A 28 -1.87 -40.39 6.29
N LEU A 29 -1.57 -40.28 7.58
CA LEU A 29 -0.25 -39.89 8.09
C LEU A 29 0.90 -40.73 7.49
N VAL A 30 0.71 -42.05 7.36
CA VAL A 30 1.71 -42.96 6.78
C VAL A 30 2.04 -42.65 5.33
N GLU A 31 1.05 -42.26 4.52
CA GLU A 31 1.26 -41.90 3.13
C GLU A 31 1.98 -40.56 3.02
N VAL A 32 1.61 -39.59 3.85
CA VAL A 32 2.31 -38.30 3.91
C VAL A 32 3.77 -38.48 4.33
N ALA A 33 4.03 -39.32 5.34
CA ALA A 33 5.40 -39.70 5.75
C ALA A 33 6.20 -40.27 4.58
N GLY A 34 5.60 -41.22 3.85
CA GLY A 34 6.22 -41.86 2.69
C GLY A 34 6.53 -40.87 1.59
N LYS A 35 5.60 -39.93 1.31
CA LYS A 35 5.83 -38.86 0.32
C LYS A 35 6.96 -37.95 0.75
N MET A 36 6.93 -37.42 1.98
CA MET A 36 7.96 -36.53 2.52
C MET A 36 9.35 -37.17 2.44
N ALA A 37 9.47 -38.44 2.84
CA ALA A 37 10.72 -39.20 2.73
C ALA A 37 11.16 -39.42 1.28
N SER A 38 10.24 -39.72 0.35
CA SER A 38 10.56 -39.93 -1.06
C SER A 38 10.98 -38.66 -1.80
N THR A 39 10.52 -37.50 -1.34
CA THR A 39 10.82 -36.19 -1.93
C THR A 39 11.92 -35.42 -1.20
N ASP A 40 12.48 -35.98 -0.12
CA ASP A 40 13.51 -35.36 0.73
C ASP A 40 13.11 -33.95 1.24
N VAL A 41 11.89 -33.85 1.80
CA VAL A 41 11.34 -32.61 2.37
C VAL A 41 10.94 -32.80 3.83
N SER A 42 11.17 -31.77 4.65
CA SER A 42 10.90 -31.79 6.10
C SER A 42 9.51 -31.28 6.49
N SER A 43 8.70 -30.86 5.51
CA SER A 43 7.34 -30.40 5.71
C SER A 43 6.44 -30.67 4.50
N ALA A 44 5.13 -30.80 4.76
CA ALA A 44 4.09 -30.87 3.76
C ALA A 44 2.98 -29.84 4.07
N LEU A 45 2.46 -29.21 3.04
CA LEU A 45 1.33 -28.28 3.13
C LEU A 45 0.02 -29.00 2.86
N ILE A 46 -0.96 -28.77 3.72
CA ILE A 46 -2.30 -29.33 3.57
C ILE A 46 -3.14 -28.31 2.81
N VAL A 47 -3.79 -28.73 1.73
CA VAL A 47 -4.61 -27.86 0.85
C VAL A 47 -6.01 -28.42 0.63
N ASP A 48 -6.96 -27.53 0.33
CA ASP A 48 -8.29 -27.90 -0.13
C ASP A 48 -8.32 -28.30 -1.62
N ALA A 49 -9.49 -28.68 -2.14
CA ALA A 49 -9.67 -29.05 -3.55
C ALA A 49 -9.42 -27.90 -4.56
N LYS A 50 -9.23 -26.67 -4.08
CA LYS A 50 -8.89 -25.49 -4.89
C LYS A 50 -7.44 -25.04 -4.67
N ASP A 51 -6.61 -25.86 -4.05
CA ASP A 51 -5.21 -25.60 -3.69
C ASP A 51 -5.03 -24.50 -2.63
N ARG A 52 -6.08 -24.18 -1.87
CA ARG A 52 -6.01 -23.18 -0.80
C ARG A 52 -5.46 -23.81 0.47
N LEU A 53 -4.53 -23.10 1.10
CA LEU A 53 -3.83 -23.55 2.29
C LEU A 53 -4.79 -23.78 3.47
N GLN A 54 -4.69 -24.93 4.11
CA GLN A 54 -5.48 -25.33 5.30
C GLN A 54 -4.60 -25.53 6.55
N GLY A 55 -3.37 -26.02 6.36
CA GLY A 55 -2.44 -26.28 7.45
C GLY A 55 -1.05 -26.70 6.96
N ILE A 56 -0.17 -27.00 7.92
CA ILE A 56 1.17 -27.55 7.69
C ILE A 56 1.43 -28.72 8.65
N ILE A 57 2.19 -29.71 8.18
CA ILE A 57 2.75 -30.76 9.02
C ILE A 57 4.25 -30.87 8.76
N THR A 58 5.04 -31.01 9.82
CA THR A 58 6.51 -31.14 9.75
C THR A 58 6.99 -32.47 10.32
N ASP A 59 8.21 -32.88 9.99
CA ASP A 59 8.84 -34.07 10.59
C ASP A 59 8.81 -34.05 12.13
N GLN A 60 8.97 -32.85 12.72
CA GLN A 60 8.94 -32.65 14.16
C GLN A 60 7.53 -32.87 14.73
N ASP A 61 6.49 -32.44 14.01
CA ASP A 61 5.10 -32.71 14.38
C ASP A 61 4.82 -34.21 14.32
N MET A 62 5.21 -34.86 13.21
CA MET A 62 5.04 -36.29 13.01
C MET A 62 5.74 -37.11 14.09
N THR A 63 7.01 -36.78 14.38
CA THR A 63 7.79 -37.45 15.42
C THR A 63 7.13 -37.33 16.79
N ARG A 64 6.63 -36.14 17.14
CA ARG A 64 5.88 -35.93 18.39
C ARG A 64 4.61 -36.78 18.43
N ARG A 65 3.83 -36.82 17.34
CA ARG A 65 2.55 -37.57 17.29
C ARG A 65 2.75 -39.09 17.35
N VAL A 66 3.76 -39.62 16.65
CA VAL A 66 4.11 -41.05 16.72
C VAL A 66 4.56 -41.43 18.14
N ALA A 67 5.30 -40.56 18.84
CA ALA A 67 5.66 -40.79 20.24
C ALA A 67 4.43 -40.88 21.18
N PHE A 68 3.29 -40.29 20.79
CA PHE A 68 2.01 -40.37 21.50
C PHE A 68 1.07 -41.48 20.96
N GLN A 69 1.58 -42.42 20.15
CA GLN A 69 0.83 -43.56 19.61
C GLN A 69 -0.40 -43.19 18.76
N VAL A 70 -0.32 -42.09 18.00
CA VAL A 70 -1.33 -41.79 16.96
C VAL A 70 -1.32 -42.90 15.89
N ASP A 71 -2.50 -43.31 15.44
CA ASP A 71 -2.66 -44.32 14.37
C ASP A 71 -2.06 -43.78 13.05
N ALA A 72 -1.36 -44.63 12.34
CA ALA A 72 -0.71 -44.28 11.07
C ALA A 72 -1.75 -43.99 9.96
N GLU A 73 -2.97 -44.50 10.13
CA GLU A 73 -4.11 -44.26 9.23
C GLU A 73 -4.87 -42.96 9.55
N THR A 74 -4.53 -42.24 10.62
CA THR A 74 -5.19 -40.98 10.98
C THR A 74 -5.01 -39.94 9.86
N PRO A 75 -6.08 -39.25 9.40
CA PRO A 75 -5.99 -38.17 8.43
C PRO A 75 -5.11 -37.02 8.92
N VAL A 76 -4.28 -36.46 8.05
CA VAL A 76 -3.40 -35.34 8.44
C VAL A 76 -4.14 -34.04 8.79
N SER A 77 -5.40 -33.88 8.38
CA SER A 77 -6.27 -32.77 8.81
C SER A 77 -6.49 -32.71 10.32
N GLU A 78 -6.43 -33.84 11.03
CA GLU A 78 -6.56 -33.91 12.48
C GLU A 78 -5.24 -33.61 13.21
N LEU A 79 -4.11 -33.67 12.49
CA LEU A 79 -2.77 -33.62 13.05
C LEU A 79 -2.02 -32.33 12.69
N MET A 80 -2.43 -31.67 11.61
CA MET A 80 -1.81 -30.46 11.08
C MET A 80 -1.86 -29.29 12.07
N THR A 81 -0.92 -28.37 11.93
CA THR A 81 -0.99 -27.06 12.57
C THR A 81 -1.96 -26.18 11.78
N SER A 82 -3.03 -25.71 12.44
CA SER A 82 -4.03 -24.80 11.88
C SER A 82 -4.58 -23.84 12.97
N PRO A 83 -4.81 -22.55 12.67
CA PRO A 83 -4.50 -21.87 11.41
C PRO A 83 -2.99 -21.74 11.21
N VAL A 84 -2.52 -22.03 10.00
CA VAL A 84 -1.10 -21.92 9.65
C VAL A 84 -0.75 -20.46 9.33
N MET A 85 0.35 -19.97 9.90
CA MET A 85 0.87 -18.65 9.55
C MET A 85 1.45 -18.70 8.14
N SER A 86 0.89 -17.91 7.24
CA SER A 86 1.34 -17.73 5.86
C SER A 86 1.60 -16.26 5.55
N ILE A 87 2.25 -16.01 4.43
CA ILE A 87 2.56 -14.67 3.92
C ILE A 87 2.17 -14.56 2.44
N ASP A 88 1.81 -13.38 1.97
CA ASP A 88 1.54 -13.15 0.55
C ASP A 88 2.87 -13.11 -0.24
N GLY A 89 2.88 -13.62 -1.46
CA GLY A 89 4.04 -13.55 -2.35
C GLY A 89 4.46 -12.12 -2.69
N ASP A 90 3.53 -11.17 -2.61
CA ASP A 90 3.72 -9.75 -2.90
C ASP A 90 4.09 -8.94 -1.66
N ASP A 91 4.18 -9.55 -0.48
CA ASP A 91 4.72 -8.92 0.72
C ASP A 91 6.24 -8.75 0.62
N TYR A 92 6.80 -7.76 1.32
CA TYR A 92 8.24 -7.58 1.40
C TYR A 92 8.93 -8.67 2.22
N LEU A 93 10.12 -9.08 1.77
CA LEU A 93 10.89 -10.16 2.39
C LEU A 93 11.25 -9.88 3.85
N TYR A 94 11.53 -8.62 4.21
CA TYR A 94 11.87 -8.27 5.59
C TYR A 94 10.73 -8.55 6.59
N HIS A 95 9.47 -8.39 6.17
CA HIS A 95 8.30 -8.78 6.97
C HIS A 95 8.27 -10.28 7.21
N ALA A 96 8.59 -11.05 6.17
CA ALA A 96 8.65 -12.50 6.26
C ALA A 96 9.68 -12.94 7.31
N ILE A 97 10.89 -12.41 7.21
CA ILE A 97 12.00 -12.70 8.13
C ILE A 97 11.63 -12.33 9.57
N ALA A 98 11.09 -11.13 9.78
CA ALA A 98 10.66 -10.67 11.09
C ALA A 98 9.60 -11.60 11.71
N ARG A 99 8.58 -11.97 10.92
CA ARG A 99 7.49 -12.83 11.38
C ARG A 99 7.99 -14.23 11.71
N MET A 100 8.82 -14.81 10.84
CA MET A 100 9.41 -16.13 11.09
C MET A 100 10.25 -16.14 12.37
N ARG A 101 11.08 -15.11 12.60
CA ARG A 101 11.88 -15.01 13.83
C ARG A 101 11.03 -14.84 15.08
N ARG A 102 10.04 -13.93 15.04
CA ARG A 102 9.15 -13.66 16.18
C ARG A 102 8.36 -14.89 16.63
N HIS A 103 7.98 -15.74 15.68
CA HIS A 103 7.20 -16.95 15.94
C HIS A 103 8.03 -18.24 15.90
N GLU A 104 9.37 -18.13 15.87
CA GLU A 104 10.31 -19.26 15.83
C GLU A 104 10.03 -20.26 14.68
N LEU A 105 9.55 -19.76 13.54
CA LEU A 105 9.19 -20.56 12.37
C LEU A 105 10.41 -20.80 11.49
N LYS A 106 10.65 -22.07 11.13
CA LYS A 106 11.66 -22.46 10.13
C LYS A 106 11.12 -22.35 8.69
N HIS A 107 9.83 -22.62 8.53
CA HIS A 107 9.15 -22.64 7.25
C HIS A 107 7.90 -21.76 7.31
N MET A 108 7.64 -21.02 6.24
CA MET A 108 6.45 -20.19 6.14
C MET A 108 5.81 -20.32 4.76
N PRO A 109 4.57 -20.83 4.67
CA PRO A 109 3.82 -20.90 3.42
C PRO A 109 3.68 -19.53 2.77
N VAL A 110 3.95 -19.51 1.47
CA VAL A 110 3.68 -18.37 0.61
C VAL A 110 2.39 -18.64 -0.13
N VAL A 111 1.44 -17.71 -0.05
CA VAL A 111 0.16 -17.77 -0.74
C VAL A 111 0.02 -16.63 -1.74
N ASP A 112 -0.87 -16.80 -2.72
CA ASP A 112 -1.33 -15.69 -3.55
C ASP A 112 -2.52 -14.95 -2.90
N GLY A 113 -2.95 -13.85 -3.53
CA GLY A 113 -4.10 -13.06 -3.07
C GLY A 113 -5.45 -13.79 -3.07
N THR A 114 -5.51 -15.06 -3.49
CA THR A 114 -6.70 -15.94 -3.39
C THR A 114 -6.58 -16.99 -2.28
N GLY A 115 -5.44 -17.02 -1.58
CA GLY A 115 -5.11 -17.98 -0.53
C GLY A 115 -4.57 -19.30 -1.06
N LYS A 116 -4.27 -19.41 -2.36
CA LYS A 116 -3.65 -20.60 -2.94
C LYS A 116 -2.17 -20.64 -2.62
N VAL A 117 -1.64 -21.84 -2.39
CA VAL A 117 -0.22 -22.03 -2.15
C VAL A 117 0.58 -21.69 -3.41
N ALA A 118 1.49 -20.72 -3.27
CA ALA A 118 2.43 -20.31 -4.32
C ALA A 118 3.84 -20.88 -4.09
N GLY A 119 4.23 -21.07 -2.82
CA GLY A 119 5.57 -21.51 -2.47
C GLY A 119 5.82 -21.70 -0.97
N MET A 120 7.10 -21.85 -0.61
CA MET A 120 7.56 -21.97 0.77
C MET A 120 8.82 -21.11 0.98
N LEU A 121 8.86 -20.34 2.06
CA LEU A 121 10.09 -19.71 2.54
C LEU A 121 10.78 -20.58 3.59
N ASP A 122 12.11 -20.65 3.51
CA ASP A 122 12.97 -21.21 4.53
C ASP A 122 13.76 -20.08 5.22
N LEU A 123 13.76 -20.06 6.57
CA LEU A 123 14.41 -18.99 7.32
C LEU A 123 15.93 -18.96 7.08
N ILE A 124 16.58 -20.12 6.93
CA ILE A 124 18.04 -20.18 6.78
C ILE A 124 18.44 -19.61 5.43
N ASP A 125 17.73 -20.00 4.36
CA ASP A 125 17.99 -19.49 3.01
C ASP A 125 17.74 -17.98 2.92
N THR A 126 16.65 -17.51 3.53
CA THR A 126 16.30 -16.08 3.53
C THR A 126 17.27 -15.26 4.37
N MET A 127 17.84 -15.81 5.44
CA MET A 127 18.84 -15.14 6.27
C MET A 127 20.28 -15.22 5.73
N ALA A 128 20.60 -16.19 4.88
CA ALA A 128 21.96 -16.37 4.34
C ALA A 128 22.50 -15.14 3.58
N VAL A 129 21.59 -14.23 3.18
CA VAL A 129 21.90 -12.99 2.48
C VAL A 129 21.94 -11.75 3.39
N ALA A 130 21.63 -11.89 4.68
CA ALA A 130 21.47 -10.76 5.62
C ALA A 130 22.72 -10.48 6.45
N SER A 131 23.02 -9.19 6.68
CA SER A 131 24.04 -8.77 7.64
C SER A 131 23.45 -8.57 9.05
N ASN A 132 24.29 -8.55 10.08
CA ASN A 132 23.85 -8.23 11.45
C ASN A 132 23.21 -6.83 11.56
N ALA A 133 23.71 -5.86 10.78
CA ALA A 133 23.17 -4.51 10.75
C ALA A 133 21.74 -4.50 10.16
N MET A 134 21.50 -5.25 9.09
CA MET A 134 20.16 -5.42 8.52
C MET A 134 19.22 -6.06 9.55
N MET A 135 19.68 -7.09 10.26
CA MET A 135 18.84 -7.77 11.27
C MET A 135 18.43 -6.82 12.39
N ALA A 136 19.35 -5.97 12.87
CA ALA A 136 19.01 -4.95 13.87
C ALA A 136 17.99 -3.93 13.34
N GLN A 137 18.03 -3.60 12.05
CA GLN A 137 17.07 -2.70 11.41
C GLN A 137 15.70 -3.36 11.19
N ILE A 138 15.66 -4.63 10.79
CA ILE A 138 14.43 -5.43 10.76
C ILE A 138 13.80 -5.46 12.16
N ASP A 139 14.59 -5.72 13.19
CA ASP A 139 14.12 -5.76 14.57
C ASP A 139 13.55 -4.40 15.00
N ARG A 140 14.16 -3.27 14.62
CA ARG A 140 13.62 -1.92 14.88
C ARG A 140 12.30 -1.65 14.17
N LEU A 141 12.16 -2.05 12.91
CA LEU A 141 10.93 -1.86 12.13
C LEU A 141 9.79 -2.80 12.57
N THR A 142 10.15 -3.91 13.22
CA THR A 142 9.19 -4.97 13.58
C THR A 142 8.99 -5.16 15.07
N HIS A 143 9.58 -4.28 15.88
CA HIS A 143 9.45 -4.28 17.33
C HIS A 143 8.00 -4.13 17.82
N GLU A 144 7.79 -4.40 19.11
CA GLU A 144 6.50 -4.50 19.80
C GLU A 144 5.46 -3.44 19.39
N GLY A 145 4.18 -3.83 19.38
CA GLY A 145 3.07 -3.01 18.91
C GLY A 145 2.61 -1.89 19.85
N SER A 146 3.43 -1.48 20.82
CA SER A 146 3.11 -0.35 21.69
C SER A 146 3.26 0.97 20.93
N ILE A 147 2.56 2.03 21.36
CA ILE A 147 2.65 3.35 20.72
C ILE A 147 4.10 3.87 20.67
N GLU A 148 4.86 3.73 21.76
CA GLU A 148 6.27 4.11 21.79
C GLU A 148 7.14 3.25 20.86
N GLY A 149 6.87 1.95 20.77
CA GLY A 149 7.53 1.07 19.81
C GLY A 149 7.29 1.51 18.37
N LEU A 150 6.03 1.85 18.03
CA LEU A 150 5.64 2.31 16.70
C LEU A 150 6.20 3.70 16.35
N LYS A 151 6.37 4.60 17.33
CA LYS A 151 7.16 5.84 17.13
C LYS A 151 8.60 5.52 16.74
N GLY A 152 9.22 4.55 17.42
CA GLY A 152 10.55 4.06 17.08
C GLY A 152 10.64 3.50 15.65
N VAL A 153 9.58 2.86 15.14
CA VAL A 153 9.47 2.44 13.74
C VAL A 153 9.46 3.65 12.80
N LYS A 154 8.67 4.70 13.11
CA LYS A 154 8.59 5.95 12.34
C LYS A 154 9.92 6.71 12.26
N ASP A 155 10.75 6.62 13.29
CA ASP A 155 12.10 7.19 13.26
C ASP A 155 13.05 6.31 12.45
N ALA A 156 12.98 4.97 12.64
CA ALA A 156 13.86 4.01 11.96
C ALA A 156 13.67 3.98 10.44
N GLN A 157 12.45 4.21 9.93
CA GLN A 157 12.19 4.27 8.49
C GLN A 157 12.97 5.41 7.78
N VAL A 158 13.31 6.50 8.47
CA VAL A 158 14.05 7.62 7.85
C VAL A 158 15.48 7.19 7.52
N GLN A 159 16.13 6.52 8.47
CA GLN A 159 17.47 5.96 8.27
C GLN A 159 17.46 4.89 7.18
N LEU A 160 16.42 4.04 7.14
CA LEU A 160 16.26 3.07 6.05
C LEU A 160 16.12 3.76 4.69
N ALA A 161 15.31 4.81 4.59
CA ALA A 161 15.16 5.57 3.34
C ALA A 161 16.49 6.18 2.88
N ARG A 162 17.30 6.74 3.80
CA ARG A 162 18.65 7.22 3.48
C ARG A 162 19.50 6.11 2.88
N GLU A 163 19.59 4.97 3.57
CA GLU A 163 20.43 3.85 3.15
C GLU A 163 20.01 3.26 1.79
N LEU A 164 18.71 3.15 1.53
CA LEU A 164 18.19 2.66 0.25
C LEU A 164 18.49 3.63 -0.91
N LEU A 165 18.35 4.94 -0.68
CA LEU A 165 18.68 5.96 -1.67
C LEU A 165 20.19 5.99 -1.96
N ASP A 166 21.02 5.85 -0.93
CA ASP A 166 22.49 5.78 -1.07
C ASP A 166 22.92 4.50 -1.81
N ASP A 167 22.18 3.39 -1.64
CA ASP A 167 22.31 2.15 -2.42
C ASP A 167 21.73 2.26 -3.85
N THR A 168 21.31 3.46 -4.28
CA THR A 168 20.79 3.79 -5.61
C THR A 168 19.50 3.07 -5.99
N LEU A 169 18.69 2.68 -5.00
CA LEU A 169 17.36 2.15 -5.26
C LEU A 169 16.47 3.26 -5.86
N PRO A 170 15.64 2.99 -6.88
CA PRO A 170 14.70 3.97 -7.40
C PRO A 170 13.81 4.55 -6.29
N ALA A 171 13.69 5.88 -6.24
CA ALA A 171 12.95 6.55 -5.18
C ALA A 171 11.47 6.12 -5.08
N PRO A 172 10.74 5.79 -6.18
CA PRO A 172 9.41 5.20 -6.09
C PRO A 172 9.36 3.86 -5.33
N ASP A 173 10.41 3.04 -5.40
CA ASP A 173 10.47 1.77 -4.66
C ASP A 173 10.68 2.03 -3.17
N VAL A 174 11.52 3.02 -2.82
CA VAL A 174 11.67 3.48 -1.42
C VAL A 174 10.34 4.03 -0.90
N GLN A 175 9.62 4.79 -1.71
CA GLN A 175 8.30 5.35 -1.40
C GLN A 175 7.26 4.25 -1.15
N ALA A 176 7.26 3.20 -1.97
CA ALA A 176 6.40 2.04 -1.81
C ALA A 176 6.67 1.31 -0.50
N LEU A 177 7.94 1.15 -0.13
CA LEU A 177 8.33 0.55 1.14
C LEU A 177 7.94 1.41 2.36
N LEU A 178 8.16 2.73 2.31
CA LEU A 178 7.72 3.65 3.37
C LEU A 178 6.20 3.57 3.56
N THR A 179 5.46 3.47 2.46
CA THR A 179 4.01 3.30 2.51
C THR A 179 3.62 1.97 3.16
N ASP A 180 4.34 0.89 2.86
CA ASP A 180 4.07 -0.40 3.47
C ASP A 180 4.37 -0.43 4.98
N ILE A 181 5.45 0.21 5.41
CA ILE A 181 5.75 0.44 6.83
C ILE A 181 4.59 1.20 7.51
N ASN A 182 4.08 2.26 6.88
CA ASN A 182 2.91 2.98 7.42
C ASN A 182 1.67 2.08 7.47
N LYS A 183 1.40 1.26 6.44
CA LYS A 183 0.27 0.31 6.43
C LYS A 183 0.38 -0.75 7.51
N ASP A 184 1.59 -1.22 7.81
CA ASP A 184 1.83 -2.14 8.92
C ASP A 184 1.58 -1.46 10.28
N ILE A 185 1.96 -0.19 10.45
CA ILE A 185 1.56 0.61 11.62
C ILE A 185 0.02 0.65 11.75
N TYR A 186 -0.72 0.92 10.67
CA TYR A 186 -2.18 0.84 10.67
C TYR A 186 -2.69 -0.52 11.15
N ARG A 187 -2.16 -1.62 10.61
CA ARG A 187 -2.57 -2.99 10.98
C ARG A 187 -2.35 -3.27 12.47
N ARG A 188 -1.21 -2.85 13.02
CA ARG A 188 -0.87 -3.05 14.43
C ARG A 188 -1.74 -2.19 15.35
N VAL A 189 -1.96 -0.91 15.01
CA VAL A 189 -2.86 -0.02 15.76
C VAL A 189 -4.28 -0.57 15.77
N ILE A 190 -4.83 -0.97 14.63
CA ILE A 190 -6.19 -1.54 14.55
C ILE A 190 -6.28 -2.83 15.36
N SER A 191 -5.27 -3.70 15.29
CA SER A 191 -5.24 -4.94 16.08
C SER A 191 -5.20 -4.67 17.59
N SER A 192 -4.42 -3.67 18.02
CA SER A 192 -4.38 -3.24 19.42
C SER A 192 -5.72 -2.69 19.86
N ALA A 193 -6.29 -1.74 19.12
CA ALA A 193 -7.58 -1.13 19.43
C ALA A 193 -8.71 -2.18 19.53
N LEU A 194 -8.75 -3.17 18.63
CA LEU A 194 -9.70 -4.27 18.71
C LEU A 194 -9.50 -5.17 19.94
N THR A 195 -8.24 -5.39 20.34
CA THR A 195 -7.91 -6.14 21.56
C THR A 195 -8.40 -5.40 22.79
N ASP A 196 -8.16 -4.10 22.85
CA ASP A 196 -8.56 -3.23 23.96
C ASP A 196 -10.10 -3.10 24.04
N MET A 197 -10.77 -2.89 22.91
CA MET A 197 -12.24 -2.86 22.85
C MET A 197 -12.86 -4.18 23.32
N LYS A 198 -12.24 -5.31 22.97
CA LYS A 198 -12.68 -6.62 23.47
C LYS A 198 -12.49 -6.74 24.98
N ALA A 199 -11.37 -6.26 25.52
CA ALA A 199 -11.11 -6.23 26.96
C ALA A 199 -12.09 -5.30 27.72
N ASP A 200 -12.49 -4.20 27.10
CA ASP A 200 -13.49 -3.25 27.61
C ASP A 200 -14.94 -3.75 27.51
N GLY A 201 -15.15 -4.95 26.94
CA GLY A 201 -16.46 -5.60 26.87
C GLY A 201 -17.28 -5.27 25.63
N LEU A 202 -16.73 -4.55 24.63
CA LEU A 202 -17.42 -4.29 23.36
C LEU A 202 -17.44 -5.51 22.43
N GLY A 203 -16.60 -6.51 22.71
CA GLY A 203 -16.54 -7.76 21.95
C GLY A 203 -15.71 -7.66 20.67
N SER A 204 -15.98 -8.56 19.73
CA SER A 204 -15.34 -8.60 18.41
C SER A 204 -16.17 -7.82 17.38
N PRO A 205 -15.60 -7.45 16.21
CA PRO A 205 -16.34 -6.76 15.16
C PRO A 205 -17.69 -7.46 14.88
N PRO A 206 -18.82 -6.74 14.95
CA PRO A 206 -20.15 -7.35 14.89
C PRO A 206 -20.50 -7.86 13.48
N VAL A 207 -19.80 -7.38 12.46
CA VAL A 207 -19.86 -7.81 11.05
C VAL A 207 -18.47 -7.70 10.42
N PRO A 208 -18.20 -8.38 9.29
CA PRO A 208 -16.97 -8.18 8.53
C PRO A 208 -16.79 -6.72 8.12
N PHE A 209 -15.55 -6.26 8.08
CA PHE A 209 -15.20 -4.92 7.61
C PHE A 209 -13.79 -4.91 7.03
N ALA A 210 -13.49 -3.91 6.21
CA ALA A 210 -12.14 -3.58 5.77
C ALA A 210 -11.80 -2.15 6.21
N ALA A 211 -10.64 -1.97 6.84
CA ALA A 211 -10.02 -0.67 6.93
C ALA A 211 -9.25 -0.37 5.65
N ILE A 212 -9.44 0.82 5.12
CA ILE A 212 -8.81 1.30 3.89
C ILE A 212 -8.05 2.60 4.18
N VAL A 213 -6.95 2.79 3.46
CA VAL A 213 -6.24 4.08 3.39
C VAL A 213 -6.48 4.71 2.02
N PHE A 214 -6.51 6.03 1.96
CA PHE A 214 -6.77 6.79 0.73
C PHE A 214 -5.53 7.50 0.19
N GLY A 215 -5.69 8.17 -0.95
CA GLY A 215 -4.70 9.06 -1.54
C GLY A 215 -3.32 8.41 -1.67
N SER A 216 -2.28 9.10 -1.19
CA SER A 216 -0.90 8.61 -1.32
C SER A 216 -0.68 7.28 -0.60
N GLY A 217 -1.38 7.01 0.51
CA GLY A 217 -1.31 5.72 1.19
C GLY A 217 -1.91 4.59 0.36
N GLY A 218 -3.04 4.87 -0.32
CA GLY A 218 -3.67 3.91 -1.20
C GLY A 218 -2.85 3.61 -2.47
N ARG A 219 -2.15 4.62 -3.00
CA ARG A 219 -1.26 4.44 -4.16
C ARG A 219 0.07 3.75 -3.88
N GLY A 220 0.51 3.66 -2.61
CA GLY A 220 1.88 3.23 -2.34
C GLY A 220 2.91 4.35 -2.46
N GLU A 221 2.48 5.60 -2.28
CA GLU A 221 3.25 6.81 -2.62
C GLU A 221 3.43 7.77 -1.41
N ASN A 222 3.49 7.24 -0.19
CA ASN A 222 3.81 8.04 0.99
C ASN A 222 5.26 8.51 1.00
N TYR A 223 5.45 9.77 1.39
CA TYR A 223 6.74 10.26 1.85
C TYR A 223 6.95 9.94 3.35
N LEU A 224 7.95 10.52 4.02
CA LEU A 224 8.36 10.09 5.37
C LEU A 224 7.26 10.26 6.44
N PHE A 225 6.51 11.36 6.40
CA PHE A 225 5.51 11.71 7.41
C PHE A 225 4.21 12.17 6.74
N PRO A 226 3.45 11.24 6.14
CA PRO A 226 2.13 11.56 5.61
C PRO A 226 1.15 11.78 6.76
N ASP A 227 0.06 12.50 6.49
CA ASP A 227 -1.12 12.49 7.33
C ASP A 227 -1.90 11.16 7.21
N GLN A 228 -2.87 10.97 8.10
CA GLN A 228 -3.75 9.80 8.08
C GLN A 228 -5.01 10.03 7.24
N ASP A 229 -5.05 9.46 6.04
CA ASP A 229 -6.26 9.36 5.24
C ASP A 229 -6.80 7.93 5.29
N ASN A 230 -7.94 7.71 5.96
CA ASN A 230 -8.47 6.37 6.19
C ASN A 230 -10.01 6.31 6.26
N GLY A 231 -10.54 5.11 6.07
CA GLY A 231 -11.97 4.84 6.11
C GLY A 231 -12.28 3.36 6.39
N PHE A 232 -13.55 3.05 6.60
CA PHE A 232 -14.03 1.67 6.74
C PHE A 232 -15.06 1.34 5.66
N ILE A 233 -14.92 0.14 5.09
CA ILE A 233 -15.95 -0.54 4.30
C ILE A 233 -16.52 -1.63 5.18
N ILE A 234 -17.77 -1.48 5.60
CA ILE A 234 -18.44 -2.41 6.51
C ILE A 234 -19.34 -3.33 5.66
N ALA A 235 -19.44 -4.61 6.00
CA ALA A 235 -20.43 -5.47 5.36
C ALA A 235 -21.85 -4.93 5.58
N ASP A 236 -22.76 -5.14 4.63
CA ASP A 236 -24.14 -4.68 4.79
C ASP A 236 -24.83 -5.42 5.95
N TYR A 237 -25.71 -4.71 6.64
CA TYR A 237 -26.46 -5.20 7.81
C TYR A 237 -27.85 -4.56 7.85
N PRO A 238 -28.83 -5.14 8.55
CA PRO A 238 -30.17 -4.55 8.70
C PRO A 238 -30.15 -3.19 9.40
N ASP A 239 -30.95 -2.24 8.93
CA ASP A 239 -31.00 -0.87 9.48
C ASP A 239 -31.30 -0.81 10.99
N GLU A 240 -32.08 -1.77 11.51
CA GLU A 240 -32.40 -1.89 12.93
C GLU A 240 -31.16 -2.11 13.83
N ASP A 241 -30.09 -2.68 13.27
CA ASP A 241 -28.82 -2.89 13.96
C ASP A 241 -27.86 -1.70 13.85
N HIS A 242 -28.20 -0.66 13.08
CA HIS A 242 -27.28 0.43 12.72
C HIS A 242 -26.63 1.08 13.93
N ASN A 243 -27.41 1.48 14.95
CA ASN A 243 -26.85 2.15 16.13
C ASN A 243 -25.82 1.29 16.87
N ARG A 244 -26.01 -0.03 16.91
CA ARG A 244 -25.11 -0.97 17.57
C ARG A 244 -23.86 -1.21 16.73
N ILE A 245 -24.02 -1.48 15.44
CA ILE A 245 -22.92 -1.81 14.53
C ILE A 245 -22.08 -0.57 14.23
N ASP A 246 -22.72 0.54 13.84
CA ASP A 246 -22.07 1.82 13.59
C ASP A 246 -21.38 2.35 14.84
N GLY A 247 -22.02 2.20 16.01
CA GLY A 247 -21.45 2.56 17.31
C GLY A 247 -20.13 1.84 17.60
N PHE A 248 -20.03 0.53 17.31
CA PHE A 248 -18.78 -0.22 17.43
C PHE A 248 -17.69 0.35 16.51
N PHE A 249 -18.02 0.58 15.24
CA PHE A 249 -17.03 1.06 14.27
C PHE A 249 -16.65 2.53 14.49
N ARG A 250 -17.52 3.35 15.07
CA ARG A 250 -17.17 4.70 15.52
C ARG A 250 -16.13 4.65 16.63
N GLU A 251 -16.34 3.82 17.65
CA GLU A 251 -15.36 3.63 18.74
C GLU A 251 -14.01 3.16 18.21
N LEU A 252 -14.01 2.17 17.30
CA LEU A 252 -12.78 1.69 16.66
C LEU A 252 -12.07 2.81 15.89
N ALA A 253 -12.82 3.62 15.15
CA ALA A 253 -12.26 4.73 14.39
C ALA A 253 -11.63 5.79 15.31
N GLU A 254 -12.29 6.13 16.42
CA GLU A 254 -11.77 7.11 17.38
C GLU A 254 -10.46 6.65 18.03
N ARG A 255 -10.40 5.41 18.53
CA ARG A 255 -9.17 4.85 19.12
C ARG A 255 -8.05 4.75 18.10
N MET A 256 -8.33 4.19 16.93
CA MET A 256 -7.37 4.06 15.84
C MET A 256 -6.80 5.42 15.43
N THR A 257 -7.64 6.43 15.22
CA THR A 257 -7.20 7.76 14.77
C THR A 257 -6.31 8.45 15.81
N LEU A 258 -6.65 8.35 17.10
CA LEU A 258 -5.84 8.92 18.17
C LEU A 258 -4.49 8.23 18.31
N ASP A 259 -4.47 6.90 18.24
CA ASP A 259 -3.23 6.13 18.33
C ASP A 259 -2.31 6.37 17.13
N LEU A 260 -2.86 6.47 15.92
CA LEU A 260 -2.09 6.83 14.71
C LEU A 260 -1.46 8.23 14.83
N ASP A 261 -2.21 9.21 15.34
CA ASP A 261 -1.71 10.56 15.59
C ASP A 261 -0.56 10.52 16.61
N ALA A 262 -0.74 9.80 17.70
CA ALA A 262 0.27 9.61 18.73
C ALA A 262 1.55 8.93 18.18
N VAL A 263 1.43 8.00 17.23
CA VAL A 263 2.58 7.34 16.57
C VAL A 263 3.34 8.29 15.64
N GLY A 264 2.68 9.33 15.10
CA GLY A 264 3.29 10.28 14.15
C GLY A 264 2.68 10.23 12.74
N LEU A 265 1.44 9.74 12.61
CA LEU A 265 0.60 9.89 11.42
C LEU A 265 -0.49 10.94 11.74
N PRO A 266 -0.19 12.24 11.57
CA PRO A 266 -1.01 13.31 12.12
C PRO A 266 -2.41 13.36 11.51
N LEU A 267 -3.38 13.86 12.30
CA LEU A 267 -4.77 14.05 11.85
C LEU A 267 -4.85 14.76 10.49
N CYS A 268 -5.66 14.19 9.59
CA CYS A 268 -5.89 14.78 8.27
C CYS A 268 -6.66 16.11 8.38
N LYS A 269 -6.08 17.18 7.84
CA LYS A 269 -6.70 18.52 7.79
C LYS A 269 -7.96 18.56 6.92
N GLY A 270 -8.07 17.63 5.97
CA GLY A 270 -9.23 17.44 5.10
C GLY A 270 -10.33 16.57 5.71
N TYR A 271 -10.20 16.13 6.97
CA TYR A 271 -11.17 15.28 7.66
C TYR A 271 -11.49 13.96 6.93
N CYS A 272 -10.49 13.41 6.23
CA CYS A 272 -10.55 12.16 5.48
C CYS A 272 -10.23 10.94 6.36
N MET A 273 -10.98 10.80 7.47
CA MET A 273 -10.75 9.77 8.49
C MET A 273 -12.05 9.02 8.81
N ALA A 274 -11.95 7.75 9.24
CA ALA A 274 -13.09 6.89 9.56
C ALA A 274 -13.98 7.44 10.71
N THR A 275 -13.46 8.38 11.51
CA THR A 275 -14.23 9.12 12.51
C THR A 275 -15.34 9.97 11.90
N ASN A 276 -15.19 10.37 10.62
CA ASN A 276 -16.21 11.04 9.84
C ASN A 276 -17.09 10.00 9.10
N PRO A 277 -18.43 9.99 9.30
CA PRO A 277 -19.35 9.05 8.66
C PRO A 277 -19.35 9.06 7.12
N LEU A 278 -18.76 10.08 6.47
CA LEU A 278 -18.55 10.08 5.03
C LEU A 278 -17.59 8.97 4.58
N TRP A 279 -16.64 8.58 5.45
CA TRP A 279 -15.57 7.61 5.18
C TRP A 279 -15.78 6.27 5.90
N ARG A 280 -16.90 6.10 6.60
CA ARG A 280 -17.25 4.89 7.35
C ARG A 280 -18.65 4.46 6.97
N LYS A 281 -18.75 3.50 6.05
CA LYS A 281 -20.00 3.13 5.39
C LYS A 281 -20.07 1.64 5.12
N THR A 282 -21.29 1.13 4.97
CA THR A 282 -21.46 -0.20 4.41
C THR A 282 -21.07 -0.24 2.93
N LEU A 283 -20.84 -1.43 2.37
CA LEU A 283 -20.53 -1.61 0.96
C LEU A 283 -21.61 -0.98 0.06
N SER A 284 -22.89 -1.25 0.33
CA SER A 284 -24.00 -0.66 -0.44
C SER A 284 -24.04 0.86 -0.31
N GLN A 285 -23.84 1.40 0.91
CA GLN A 285 -23.79 2.84 1.13
C GLN A 285 -22.62 3.52 0.43
N TRP A 286 -21.46 2.86 0.32
CA TRP A 286 -20.34 3.35 -0.48
C TRP A 286 -20.72 3.45 -1.95
N ILE A 287 -21.31 2.41 -2.53
CA ILE A 287 -21.77 2.39 -3.92
C ILE A 287 -22.77 3.52 -4.18
N ASP A 288 -23.73 3.72 -3.29
CA ASP A 288 -24.74 4.78 -3.39
C ASP A 288 -24.11 6.18 -3.30
N GLN A 289 -23.15 6.39 -2.40
CA GLN A 289 -22.44 7.66 -2.26
C GLN A 289 -21.66 8.01 -3.53
N ILE A 290 -20.91 7.06 -4.11
CA ILE A 290 -20.16 7.30 -5.35
C ILE A 290 -21.13 7.55 -6.51
N GLY A 291 -22.22 6.79 -6.59
CA GLY A 291 -23.26 7.05 -7.60
C GLY A 291 -23.90 8.44 -7.44
N LEU A 292 -24.03 8.94 -6.20
CA LEU A 292 -24.51 10.29 -5.96
C LEU A 292 -23.48 11.34 -6.41
N TRP A 293 -22.21 11.17 -6.05
CA TRP A 293 -21.12 12.08 -6.46
C TRP A 293 -20.98 12.12 -7.98
N SER A 294 -21.11 10.97 -8.65
CA SER A 294 -21.04 10.86 -10.11
C SER A 294 -22.21 11.51 -10.85
N ARG A 295 -23.28 11.91 -10.14
CA ARG A 295 -24.45 12.62 -10.68
C ARG A 295 -24.51 14.08 -10.24
N LYS A 296 -24.00 14.40 -9.05
CA LYS A 296 -24.02 15.74 -8.46
C LYS A 296 -22.65 16.40 -8.66
N HIS A 297 -22.51 17.09 -9.77
CA HIS A 297 -21.30 17.78 -10.23
C HIS A 297 -20.98 19.06 -9.45
N ASN A 298 -21.04 19.01 -8.12
CA ASN A 298 -20.56 20.10 -7.30
C ASN A 298 -19.10 19.86 -6.89
N PHE A 299 -18.37 20.95 -6.75
CA PHE A 299 -16.97 21.05 -6.35
C PHE A 299 -16.59 20.12 -5.19
N VAL A 300 -17.38 20.15 -4.11
CA VAL A 300 -17.09 19.37 -2.90
C VAL A 300 -17.16 17.86 -3.18
N ALA A 301 -18.18 17.39 -3.90
CA ALA A 301 -18.32 15.97 -4.24
C ALA A 301 -17.18 15.47 -5.14
N ILE A 302 -16.76 16.29 -6.11
CA ILE A 302 -15.64 15.98 -6.99
C ILE A 302 -14.33 15.84 -6.20
N ARG A 303 -14.03 16.81 -5.34
CA ARG A 303 -12.83 16.76 -4.49
C ARG A 303 -12.78 15.55 -3.57
N LEU A 304 -13.90 15.24 -2.90
CA LEU A 304 -14.01 14.06 -2.03
C LEU A 304 -13.89 12.74 -2.81
N SER A 305 -14.37 12.73 -4.06
CA SER A 305 -14.22 11.55 -4.91
C SER A 305 -12.78 11.31 -5.37
N ASP A 306 -12.02 12.38 -5.62
CA ASP A 306 -10.64 12.29 -6.10
C ASP A 306 -9.74 11.49 -5.15
N ILE A 307 -9.78 11.84 -3.86
CA ILE A 307 -9.03 11.13 -2.82
C ILE A 307 -9.53 9.68 -2.66
N PHE A 308 -10.84 9.44 -2.82
CA PHE A 308 -11.45 8.12 -2.68
C PHE A 308 -10.96 7.14 -3.74
N PHE A 309 -10.80 7.55 -5.00
CA PHE A 309 -10.42 6.63 -6.09
C PHE A 309 -9.06 5.95 -5.90
N ASP A 310 -8.25 6.48 -4.99
CA ASP A 310 -6.96 5.95 -4.60
C ASP A 310 -7.01 5.30 -3.23
N PHE A 311 -7.89 4.33 -3.05
CA PHE A 311 -7.93 3.57 -1.80
C PHE A 311 -7.17 2.24 -1.90
N MET A 312 -6.75 1.69 -0.76
CA MET A 312 -6.23 0.32 -0.62
C MET A 312 -6.64 -0.26 0.74
N PRO A 313 -7.08 -1.53 0.84
CA PRO A 313 -7.28 -2.18 2.13
C PRO A 313 -5.97 -2.35 2.89
N VAL A 314 -6.02 -2.13 4.19
CA VAL A 314 -4.90 -2.32 5.11
C VAL A 314 -5.20 -3.36 6.18
N TYR A 315 -6.46 -3.52 6.59
CA TYR A 315 -6.87 -4.48 7.62
C TYR A 315 -8.27 -5.03 7.32
N GLY A 316 -8.56 -6.24 7.80
CA GLY A 316 -9.89 -6.85 7.71
C GLY A 316 -10.14 -7.59 6.39
N ASP A 317 -11.40 -7.61 5.95
CA ASP A 317 -11.86 -8.37 4.78
C ASP A 317 -11.56 -7.66 3.46
N ILE A 318 -10.42 -8.02 2.85
CA ILE A 318 -9.94 -7.50 1.55
C ILE A 318 -10.97 -7.68 0.42
N ALA A 319 -11.86 -8.66 0.51
CA ALA A 319 -12.88 -8.90 -0.51
C ALA A 319 -13.87 -7.73 -0.62
N LEU A 320 -14.21 -7.08 0.50
CA LEU A 320 -15.09 -5.89 0.51
C LEU A 320 -14.47 -4.73 -0.29
N ALA A 321 -13.18 -4.46 -0.07
CA ALA A 321 -12.45 -3.43 -0.79
C ALA A 321 -12.30 -3.76 -2.28
N THR A 322 -12.07 -5.04 -2.59
CA THR A 322 -11.97 -5.52 -3.98
C THR A 322 -13.30 -5.40 -4.72
N ASP A 323 -14.42 -5.75 -4.08
CA ASP A 323 -15.76 -5.62 -4.67
C ASP A 323 -16.12 -4.16 -4.90
N LEU A 324 -15.89 -3.29 -3.89
CA LEU A 324 -16.12 -1.86 -4.03
C LEU A 324 -15.33 -1.29 -5.22
N ARG A 325 -14.04 -1.63 -5.35
CA ARG A 325 -13.20 -1.12 -6.43
C ARG A 325 -13.72 -1.53 -7.81
N LYS A 326 -14.09 -2.80 -7.98
CA LYS A 326 -14.62 -3.31 -9.26
C LYS A 326 -15.93 -2.62 -9.64
N ARG A 327 -16.85 -2.46 -8.70
CA ARG A 327 -18.15 -1.80 -8.94
C ARG A 327 -17.98 -0.32 -9.25
N VAL A 328 -17.14 0.38 -8.51
CA VAL A 328 -16.83 1.79 -8.74
C VAL A 328 -16.16 1.99 -10.09
N ALA A 329 -15.13 1.20 -10.43
CA ALA A 329 -14.45 1.30 -11.72
C ALA A 329 -15.43 1.10 -12.88
N THR A 330 -16.34 0.13 -12.77
CA THR A 330 -17.40 -0.10 -13.77
C THR A 330 -18.40 1.06 -13.85
N MET A 331 -18.77 1.66 -12.71
CA MET A 331 -19.71 2.78 -12.65
C MET A 331 -19.15 4.05 -13.30
N ILE A 332 -17.85 4.29 -13.13
CA ILE A 332 -17.18 5.51 -13.60
C ILE A 332 -16.65 5.36 -15.03
N ALA A 333 -16.24 4.16 -15.43
CA ALA A 333 -15.83 3.87 -16.81
C ALA A 333 -16.97 4.21 -17.78
N GLY A 334 -16.75 5.22 -18.63
CA GLY A 334 -17.75 5.73 -19.58
C GLY A 334 -18.64 6.85 -19.06
N ASN A 335 -18.49 7.33 -17.82
CA ASN A 335 -19.17 8.54 -17.36
C ASN A 335 -18.35 9.79 -17.74
N HIS A 336 -18.31 10.09 -19.05
CA HIS A 336 -17.51 11.18 -19.62
C HIS A 336 -17.81 12.55 -18.99
N PHE A 337 -19.07 12.84 -18.68
CA PHE A 337 -19.46 14.12 -18.09
C PHE A 337 -18.87 14.28 -16.68
N TYR A 338 -18.96 13.24 -15.85
CA TYR A 338 -18.37 13.27 -14.51
C TYR A 338 -16.84 13.35 -14.54
N LEU A 339 -16.19 12.59 -15.43
CA LEU A 339 -14.73 12.64 -15.60
C LEU A 339 -14.27 14.03 -16.10
N SER A 340 -15.01 14.63 -17.02
CA SER A 340 -14.76 16.01 -17.46
C SER A 340 -14.94 17.00 -16.32
N ALA A 341 -15.97 16.85 -15.48
CA ALA A 341 -16.15 17.69 -14.30
C ALA A 341 -14.99 17.53 -13.28
N MET A 342 -14.53 16.29 -13.05
CA MET A 342 -13.34 16.03 -12.23
C MET A 342 -12.09 16.73 -12.77
N PHE A 343 -11.90 16.74 -14.08
CA PHE A 343 -10.79 17.42 -14.70
C PHE A 343 -10.83 18.94 -14.46
N HIS A 344 -11.99 19.58 -14.66
CA HIS A 344 -12.13 21.04 -14.52
C HIS A 344 -11.83 21.52 -13.10
N GLU A 345 -12.11 20.69 -12.08
CA GLU A 345 -11.72 20.95 -10.70
C GLU A 345 -10.20 20.96 -10.50
N ILE A 346 -9.52 20.03 -11.18
CA ILE A 346 -8.08 19.78 -11.03
C ILE A 346 -7.25 20.67 -11.98
N ALA A 347 -7.88 21.31 -12.96
CA ALA A 347 -7.23 22.17 -13.95
C ALA A 347 -6.43 23.32 -13.29
N ASP A 348 -6.85 23.79 -12.12
CA ASP A 348 -6.19 24.87 -11.37
C ASP A 348 -4.84 24.47 -10.73
N HIS A 349 -4.52 23.16 -10.65
CA HIS A 349 -3.21 22.68 -10.17
C HIS A 349 -2.12 22.87 -11.24
N ASN A 350 -1.65 24.10 -11.42
CA ASN A 350 -0.65 24.43 -12.43
C ASN A 350 0.72 23.77 -12.16
N VAL A 351 1.35 23.27 -13.23
CA VAL A 351 2.73 22.77 -13.20
C VAL A 351 3.67 23.96 -12.98
N ALA A 352 4.81 23.77 -12.31
CA ALA A 352 5.76 24.84 -11.98
C ALA A 352 6.58 25.36 -13.18
N LEU A 353 5.89 25.61 -14.29
CA LEU A 353 6.42 26.19 -15.52
C LEU A 353 5.76 27.56 -15.73
N GLY A 354 6.57 28.61 -15.94
CA GLY A 354 6.04 29.94 -16.21
C GLY A 354 5.16 29.98 -17.47
N ALA A 355 4.30 31.00 -17.58
CA ALA A 355 3.26 31.18 -18.60
C ALA A 355 3.71 31.16 -20.08
N PHE A 356 5.00 30.97 -20.37
CA PHE A 356 5.58 30.83 -21.70
C PHE A 356 6.42 29.56 -21.86
N GLY A 357 5.94 28.44 -21.31
CA GLY A 357 6.36 27.09 -21.71
C GLY A 357 7.87 26.89 -21.83
N GLY A 358 8.65 27.35 -20.85
CA GLY A 358 10.09 27.11 -20.81
C GLY A 358 10.92 27.75 -21.94
N PHE A 359 10.37 28.59 -22.81
CA PHE A 359 11.18 29.26 -23.85
C PHE A 359 12.13 30.33 -23.26
N PHE A 360 11.82 30.82 -22.05
CA PHE A 360 12.68 31.71 -21.24
C PHE A 360 12.89 31.21 -19.77
N GLY A 361 12.84 29.89 -19.56
CA GLY A 361 13.59 29.14 -18.53
C GLY A 361 13.57 29.62 -17.06
N GLY A 362 12.40 29.66 -16.41
CA GLY A 362 12.32 29.79 -14.94
C GLY A 362 11.26 28.85 -14.34
N PHE A 363 11.54 28.33 -13.15
CA PHE A 363 10.52 27.63 -12.35
C PHE A 363 9.52 28.64 -11.79
N VAL A 364 8.24 28.25 -11.69
CA VAL A 364 7.29 29.03 -10.90
C VAL A 364 7.59 28.77 -9.44
N THR A 365 8.11 29.80 -8.78
CA THR A 365 8.50 29.74 -7.38
C THR A 365 7.45 30.39 -6.50
N GLU A 366 7.38 29.98 -5.25
CA GLU A 366 6.62 30.63 -4.20
C GLU A 366 7.04 32.11 -4.08
N THR A 367 6.05 32.99 -3.94
CA THR A 367 6.25 34.45 -3.90
C THR A 367 5.63 35.10 -2.67
N GLU A 368 4.64 34.46 -2.06
CA GLU A 368 3.84 34.99 -0.96
C GLU A 368 4.38 34.52 0.40
N ASP A 369 4.77 33.26 0.51
CA ASP A 369 5.36 32.73 1.75
C ASP A 369 6.81 33.21 1.93
N PRO A 370 7.14 34.01 2.95
CA PRO A 370 8.48 34.53 3.17
C PRO A 370 9.54 33.44 3.42
N ASP A 371 9.14 32.31 4.02
CA ASP A 371 10.06 31.23 4.40
C ASP A 371 10.44 30.36 3.19
N TYR A 372 9.59 30.35 2.15
CA TYR A 372 9.76 29.55 0.95
C TYR A 372 9.89 30.38 -0.33
N LYS A 373 10.03 31.69 -0.23
CA LYS A 373 10.19 32.57 -1.40
C LYS A 373 11.34 32.11 -2.29
N GLY A 374 11.07 31.89 -3.58
CA GLY A 374 12.06 31.37 -4.54
C GLY A 374 12.16 29.84 -4.59
N PHE A 375 11.41 29.11 -3.76
CA PHE A 375 11.34 27.64 -3.80
C PHE A 375 10.17 27.18 -4.66
N VAL A 376 10.23 25.95 -5.15
CA VAL A 376 9.17 25.29 -5.91
C VAL A 376 8.46 24.28 -5.03
N ASN A 377 7.14 24.38 -4.86
CA ASN A 377 6.36 23.33 -4.21
C ASN A 377 6.19 22.14 -5.16
N LEU A 378 7.17 21.24 -5.19
CA LEU A 378 7.28 20.23 -6.24
C LEU A 378 6.22 19.13 -6.14
N LYS A 379 5.61 18.95 -4.95
CA LYS A 379 4.45 18.07 -4.79
C LYS A 379 3.26 18.63 -5.58
N HIS A 380 2.85 19.87 -5.26
CA HIS A 380 1.68 20.49 -5.87
C HIS A 380 1.84 20.82 -7.35
N THR A 381 3.06 21.06 -7.80
CA THR A 381 3.35 21.57 -9.14
C THR A 381 4.05 20.57 -10.05
N GLY A 382 4.21 19.32 -9.60
CA GLY A 382 4.91 18.26 -10.34
C GLY A 382 4.23 16.91 -10.16
N THR A 383 4.36 16.30 -8.98
CA THR A 383 3.81 14.95 -8.75
C THR A 383 2.29 14.91 -8.75
N LEU A 384 1.62 15.82 -8.06
CA LEU A 384 0.16 15.83 -7.94
C LEU A 384 -0.55 15.98 -9.30
N PRO A 385 -0.18 16.95 -10.17
CA PRO A 385 -0.82 17.08 -11.48
C PRO A 385 -0.61 15.87 -12.39
N MET A 386 0.52 15.18 -12.26
CA MET A 386 0.79 13.94 -12.98
C MET A 386 -0.11 12.80 -12.48
N VAL A 387 -0.16 12.59 -11.16
CA VAL A 387 -1.00 11.56 -10.51
C VAL A 387 -2.45 11.74 -10.92
N GLU A 388 -2.96 12.96 -10.87
CA GLU A 388 -4.35 13.27 -11.20
C GLU A 388 -4.67 13.00 -12.68
N ALA A 389 -3.80 13.41 -13.60
CA ALA A 389 -3.98 13.13 -15.03
C ALA A 389 -3.97 11.62 -15.35
N ILE A 390 -3.03 10.89 -14.76
CA ILE A 390 -2.95 9.42 -14.91
C ILE A 390 -4.15 8.73 -14.28
N ARG A 391 -4.60 9.17 -13.09
CA ARG A 391 -5.81 8.66 -12.44
C ARG A 391 -7.01 8.86 -13.34
N LEU A 392 -7.19 10.05 -13.92
CA LEU A 392 -8.35 10.35 -14.76
C LEU A 392 -8.41 9.47 -16.01
N LEU A 393 -7.29 9.32 -16.72
CA LEU A 393 -7.19 8.39 -17.84
C LEU A 393 -7.50 6.95 -17.39
N SER A 394 -6.97 6.55 -16.24
CA SER A 394 -7.21 5.20 -15.69
C SER A 394 -8.67 4.95 -15.38
N LEU A 395 -9.36 5.92 -14.76
CA LEU A 395 -10.79 5.83 -14.46
C LEU A 395 -11.64 5.75 -15.73
N ARG A 396 -11.31 6.54 -16.76
CA ARG A 396 -11.98 6.46 -18.08
C ARG A 396 -11.90 5.05 -18.66
N GLU A 397 -10.74 4.43 -18.55
CA GLU A 397 -10.48 3.08 -19.06
C GLU A 397 -10.93 1.97 -18.10
N GLY A 398 -11.49 2.27 -16.94
CA GLY A 398 -11.88 1.26 -15.94
C GLY A 398 -10.69 0.47 -15.36
N ILE A 399 -9.49 1.07 -15.34
CA ILE A 399 -8.28 0.52 -14.72
C ILE A 399 -8.44 0.56 -13.20
N ILE A 400 -8.14 -0.55 -12.53
CA ILE A 400 -8.34 -0.73 -11.07
C ILE A 400 -7.06 -0.54 -10.27
N GLU A 401 -5.91 -0.44 -10.94
CA GLU A 401 -4.63 -0.15 -10.33
C GLU A 401 -4.67 1.24 -9.66
N ALA A 402 -4.08 1.36 -8.47
CA ALA A 402 -4.01 2.63 -7.74
C ALA A 402 -2.67 3.36 -7.95
N ALA A 403 -1.55 2.64 -7.87
CA ALA A 403 -0.21 3.21 -8.01
C ALA A 403 0.00 3.89 -9.38
N THR A 404 0.65 5.05 -9.40
CA THR A 404 0.82 5.85 -10.62
C THR A 404 1.59 5.11 -11.71
N LEU A 405 2.72 4.47 -11.36
CA LEU A 405 3.49 3.67 -12.32
C LEU A 405 2.70 2.45 -12.82
N ALA A 406 1.93 1.79 -11.94
CA ALA A 406 1.08 0.67 -12.35
C ALA A 406 -0.02 1.10 -13.33
N ARG A 407 -0.60 2.28 -13.11
CA ARG A 407 -1.57 2.91 -14.02
C ARG A 407 -0.96 3.25 -15.37
N ILE A 408 0.24 3.84 -15.40
CA ILE A 408 0.97 4.12 -16.65
C ILE A 408 1.15 2.84 -17.46
N GLN A 409 1.61 1.76 -16.81
CA GLN A 409 1.78 0.46 -17.46
C GLN A 409 0.44 -0.16 -17.91
N ALA A 410 -0.64 0.01 -17.15
CA ALA A 410 -1.97 -0.46 -17.54
C ALA A 410 -2.53 0.31 -18.74
N LEU A 411 -2.34 1.63 -18.78
CA LEU A 411 -2.72 2.50 -19.90
C LEU A 411 -1.92 2.17 -21.17
N HIS A 412 -0.63 1.86 -21.01
CA HIS A 412 0.23 1.37 -22.10
C HIS A 412 -0.26 0.05 -22.70
N ARG A 413 -0.57 -0.94 -21.86
CA ARG A 413 -1.15 -2.22 -22.32
C ARG A 413 -2.46 -2.04 -23.09
N LYS A 414 -3.20 -0.97 -22.82
CA LYS A 414 -4.42 -0.60 -23.55
C LYS A 414 -4.19 0.27 -24.80
N GLY A 415 -2.95 0.64 -25.09
CA GLY A 415 -2.59 1.50 -26.22
C GLY A 415 -2.99 2.97 -26.04
N ILE A 416 -3.29 3.40 -24.81
CA ILE A 416 -3.65 4.80 -24.51
C ILE A 416 -2.40 5.68 -24.42
N LEU A 417 -1.32 5.13 -23.88
CA LEU A 417 0.00 5.76 -23.85
C LEU A 417 0.93 5.03 -24.81
N SER A 418 1.74 5.79 -25.54
CA SER A 418 2.84 5.28 -26.38
C SER A 418 4.05 4.84 -25.55
N ASP A 419 4.98 4.11 -26.17
CA ASP A 419 6.24 3.71 -25.52
C ASP A 419 7.04 4.93 -25.01
N ASP A 420 7.13 5.98 -25.83
CA ASP A 420 7.82 7.22 -25.50
C ASP A 420 7.17 7.93 -24.29
N GLU A 421 5.83 8.02 -24.26
CA GLU A 421 5.12 8.63 -23.13
C GLU A 421 5.33 7.84 -21.84
N VAL A 422 5.35 6.51 -21.91
CA VAL A 422 5.61 5.66 -20.74
C VAL A 422 7.02 5.90 -20.19
N GLU A 423 8.02 5.94 -21.06
CA GLU A 423 9.41 6.22 -20.66
C GLU A 423 9.52 7.62 -20.04
N GLU A 424 9.04 8.66 -20.72
CA GLU A 424 9.12 10.04 -20.25
C GLU A 424 8.41 10.25 -18.90
N LEU A 425 7.20 9.69 -18.75
CA LEU A 425 6.42 9.81 -17.52
C LEU A 425 7.04 9.00 -16.37
N THR A 426 7.56 7.81 -16.64
CA THR A 426 8.25 7.00 -15.62
C THR A 426 9.48 7.74 -15.10
N VAL A 427 10.32 8.24 -16.00
CA VAL A 427 11.52 9.04 -15.65
C VAL A 427 11.13 10.32 -14.90
N ALA A 428 10.03 10.97 -15.30
CA ALA A 428 9.53 12.15 -14.60
C ALA A 428 9.11 11.82 -13.16
N PHE A 429 8.33 10.77 -12.97
CA PHE A 429 7.87 10.35 -11.65
C PHE A 429 9.05 9.96 -10.74
N GLU A 430 10.00 9.18 -11.26
CA GLU A 430 11.21 8.79 -10.53
C GLU A 430 12.02 10.00 -10.06
N LEU A 431 12.30 10.96 -10.96
CA LEU A 431 13.09 12.14 -10.62
C LEU A 431 12.39 13.06 -9.61
N LEU A 432 11.08 13.30 -9.80
CA LEU A 432 10.31 14.16 -8.91
C LEU A 432 10.25 13.58 -7.49
N THR A 433 9.99 12.27 -7.39
CA THR A 433 9.97 11.54 -6.12
C THR A 433 11.36 11.53 -5.48
N ASP A 434 12.43 11.32 -6.26
CA ASP A 434 13.80 11.34 -5.75
C ASP A 434 14.19 12.69 -5.15
N ILE A 435 13.90 13.80 -5.85
CA ILE A 435 14.20 15.15 -5.36
C ILE A 435 13.45 15.42 -4.05
N LEU A 436 12.16 15.10 -4.01
CA LEU A 436 11.33 15.31 -2.82
C LEU A 436 11.80 14.44 -1.65
N LEU A 437 11.99 13.14 -1.87
CA LEU A 437 12.33 12.22 -0.80
C LEU A 437 13.74 12.50 -0.24
N ASN A 438 14.74 12.73 -1.08
CA ASN A 438 16.07 13.15 -0.62
C ASN A 438 16.00 14.46 0.18
N GLY A 439 15.22 15.43 -0.29
CA GLY A 439 14.99 16.69 0.41
C GLY A 439 14.42 16.48 1.83
N GLN A 440 13.44 15.58 1.96
CA GLN A 440 12.85 15.27 3.27
C GLN A 440 13.80 14.53 4.21
N VAL A 441 14.52 13.53 3.71
CA VAL A 441 15.51 12.79 4.52
C VAL A 441 16.60 13.75 5.01
N THR A 442 17.13 14.60 4.12
CA THR A 442 18.13 15.62 4.50
C THR A 442 17.56 16.64 5.48
N ALA A 443 16.31 17.08 5.33
CA ALA A 443 15.68 17.98 6.29
C ALA A 443 15.60 17.35 7.68
N PHE A 444 15.15 16.09 7.77
CA PHE A 444 15.06 15.35 9.02
C PHE A 444 16.41 15.20 9.72
N GLU A 445 17.45 14.76 8.99
CA GLU A 445 18.81 14.59 9.52
C GLU A 445 19.40 15.88 10.11
N HIS A 446 19.00 17.04 9.60
CA HIS A 446 19.42 18.35 10.09
C HIS A 446 18.45 18.98 11.10
N GLY A 447 17.43 18.25 11.56
CA GLY A 447 16.41 18.76 12.48
C GLY A 447 15.57 19.91 11.91
N LYS A 448 15.40 19.96 10.58
CA LYS A 448 14.61 20.97 9.88
C LYS A 448 13.19 20.46 9.60
N PRO A 449 12.20 21.38 9.48
CA PRO A 449 10.84 21.00 9.10
C PRO A 449 10.83 20.28 7.75
N ILE A 450 10.12 19.15 7.70
CA ILE A 450 9.87 18.41 6.47
C ILE A 450 8.75 19.11 5.70
N ASN A 451 8.98 19.33 4.41
CA ASN A 451 8.02 19.99 3.52
C ASN A 451 8.21 19.49 2.08
N TYR A 452 7.51 20.14 1.14
CA TYR A 452 7.54 19.81 -0.30
C TYR A 452 8.18 20.91 -1.14
N TYR A 453 8.84 21.88 -0.50
CA TYR A 453 9.49 23.02 -1.16
C TYR A 453 10.93 22.67 -1.51
N VAL A 454 11.27 22.85 -2.78
CA VAL A 454 12.59 22.56 -3.33
C VAL A 454 13.22 23.87 -3.79
N ASP A 455 14.42 24.16 -3.31
CA ASP A 455 15.24 25.25 -3.82
C ASP A 455 15.87 24.82 -5.15
N PRO A 456 15.43 25.35 -6.31
CA PRO A 456 15.97 24.95 -7.59
C PRO A 456 17.44 25.36 -7.76
N GLU A 457 17.91 26.40 -7.07
CA GLU A 457 19.30 26.87 -7.17
C GLU A 457 20.29 25.91 -6.51
N ARG A 458 19.85 25.11 -5.53
CA ARG A 458 20.66 24.06 -4.90
C ARG A 458 20.81 22.81 -5.77
N LEU A 459 19.96 22.64 -6.79
CA LEU A 459 20.11 21.55 -7.75
C LEU A 459 21.24 21.85 -8.72
N SER A 460 22.02 20.84 -9.10
CA SER A 460 23.02 20.99 -10.16
C SER A 460 22.36 21.39 -11.49
N LYS A 461 23.09 22.09 -12.38
CA LYS A 461 22.54 22.51 -13.68
C LYS A 461 22.02 21.34 -14.52
N HIS A 462 22.62 20.17 -14.40
CA HIS A 462 22.13 18.95 -15.02
C HIS A 462 20.77 18.53 -14.44
N ARG A 463 20.64 18.47 -13.11
CA ARG A 463 19.37 18.14 -12.45
C ARG A 463 18.29 19.17 -12.70
N GLN A 464 18.62 20.47 -12.75
CA GLN A 464 17.68 21.52 -13.15
C GLN A 464 17.11 21.24 -14.54
N LYS A 465 17.96 20.89 -15.51
CA LYS A 465 17.52 20.56 -16.89
C LYS A 465 16.66 19.29 -16.94
N GLN A 466 17.01 18.25 -16.19
CA GLN A 466 16.18 17.04 -16.09
C GLN A 466 14.81 17.38 -15.47
N LEU A 467 14.79 18.14 -14.38
CA LEU A 467 13.57 18.58 -13.73
C LEU A 467 12.68 19.39 -14.68
N THR A 468 13.25 20.32 -15.45
CA THR A 468 12.49 21.07 -16.46
C THR A 468 11.85 20.13 -17.49
N ARG A 469 12.58 19.12 -17.98
CA ARG A 469 12.04 18.14 -18.94
C ARG A 469 10.94 17.29 -18.33
N SER A 470 11.11 16.82 -17.10
CA SER A 470 10.09 16.06 -16.38
C SER A 470 8.82 16.87 -16.18
N LEU A 471 8.93 18.14 -15.80
CA LEU A 471 7.78 19.03 -15.69
C LEU A 471 7.11 19.30 -17.05
N GLN A 472 7.89 19.38 -18.14
CA GLN A 472 7.33 19.50 -19.50
C GLN A 472 6.56 18.26 -19.93
N ALA A 473 7.01 17.06 -19.57
CA ALA A 473 6.28 15.81 -19.82
C ALA A 473 4.95 15.79 -19.05
N VAL A 474 4.96 16.18 -17.77
CA VAL A 474 3.74 16.31 -16.95
C VAL A 474 2.77 17.34 -17.55
N ASP A 475 3.27 18.50 -17.96
CA ASP A 475 2.44 19.55 -18.59
C ASP A 475 1.86 19.09 -19.94
N SER A 476 2.64 18.35 -20.74
CA SER A 476 2.18 17.79 -22.02
C SER A 476 1.07 16.76 -21.80
N LEU A 477 1.22 15.86 -20.83
CA LEU A 477 0.17 14.93 -20.42
C LEU A 477 -1.10 15.67 -20.00
N ARG A 478 -0.99 16.69 -19.12
CA ARG A 478 -2.15 17.48 -18.69
C ARG A 478 -2.86 18.16 -19.85
N LYS A 479 -2.11 18.76 -20.78
CA LYS A 479 -2.67 19.41 -21.97
C LYS A 479 -3.37 18.42 -22.90
N ARG A 480 -2.81 17.22 -23.06
CA ARG A 480 -3.44 16.15 -23.82
C ARG A 480 -4.77 15.74 -23.18
N VAL A 481 -4.74 15.42 -21.88
CA VAL A 481 -5.94 15.09 -21.10
C VAL A 481 -6.99 16.20 -21.21
N ASN A 482 -6.58 17.46 -21.10
CA ASN A 482 -7.46 18.62 -21.29
C ASN A 482 -8.17 18.61 -22.65
N MET A 483 -7.44 18.37 -23.74
CA MET A 483 -8.01 18.31 -25.08
C MET A 483 -9.00 17.15 -25.22
N GLU A 484 -8.67 15.96 -24.71
CA GLU A 484 -9.54 14.79 -24.79
C GLU A 484 -10.86 15.01 -24.03
N PHE A 485 -10.82 15.51 -22.80
CA PHE A 485 -12.03 15.72 -21.98
C PHE A 485 -12.82 17.00 -22.31
N THR A 486 -12.25 17.92 -23.10
CA THR A 486 -12.97 19.08 -23.66
C THR A 486 -13.63 18.75 -25.00
N ALA A 487 -12.97 17.91 -25.83
CA ALA A 487 -13.49 17.49 -27.13
C ALA A 487 -14.71 16.56 -27.00
N ASP A 488 -14.73 15.69 -25.98
CA ASP A 488 -15.84 14.77 -25.69
C ASP A 488 -17.15 15.45 -25.23
N ILE A 489 -17.17 16.78 -25.07
CA ILE A 489 -18.37 17.56 -24.68
C ILE A 489 -19.19 17.99 -25.91
N PHE A 490 -18.70 17.79 -27.14
CA PHE A 490 -19.37 18.22 -28.39
C PHE A 490 -19.75 17.09 -29.34
#